data_AF-J2Y7V6-F1
#
_entry.id   AF-J2Y7V6-F1
#
_cell.length_a   1.000
_cell.length_b   1.000
_cell.length_c   1.000
_cell.angle_alpha   90.00
_cell.angle_beta   90.00
_cell.angle_gamma   90.00
#
_symmetry.space_group_name_H-M   'P 1'
#
loop_
_entity.id
_entity.type
_entity.pdbx_description
1 polymer ?
#
loop_
_entity_poly.entity_id
_entity_poly.type
_entity_poly.pdbx_seq_one_letter_code
_entity_poly.pdbx_strand_id
1 'polypeptide(L)'
;MTNTIEPFALPAQGEQKRTCMQDIVSRLEQQLSQDISRIHQPDSNSAARHAAQRLQAVAEHAPAFLAVLAEPWLDCPVSERTEQLLLDCARIHLYARILDDALDEGLTVCRQNLLRAQPMFWQTVQRIGARVPTRVAQEAEQLIQETVSAVLHDDLRGDPQYWGPKNHHLLLVPLLLSENSAAYQACRSGLSNLIALVQAGDEWKQGVLTDVSLRAELLDFVTQCLDPEQLATLSRLGWQGAAERIVWNADQLISVLSEPSCV
;
A
#
# COMPACT_ATOMS: atom_id res chain seq x y z
N MET A 1 -15.89 8.36 55.96
CA MET A 1 -15.62 7.41 54.86
C MET A 1 -15.67 8.21 53.57
N THR A 2 -14.53 8.74 53.14
CA THR A 2 -14.39 9.50 51.90
C THR A 2 -13.90 8.55 50.81
N ASN A 3 -14.79 8.23 49.87
CA ASN A 3 -14.44 7.53 48.63
C ASN A 3 -13.68 8.51 47.73
N THR A 4 -12.38 8.27 47.58
CA THR A 4 -11.56 8.91 46.56
C THR A 4 -11.83 8.17 45.25
N ILE A 5 -12.49 8.83 44.30
CA ILE A 5 -12.61 8.36 42.92
C ILE A 5 -11.29 8.70 42.25
N GLU A 6 -10.48 7.69 41.91
CA GLU A 6 -9.31 7.88 41.06
C GLU A 6 -9.73 8.26 39.64
N PRO A 7 -9.04 9.21 38.99
CA PRO A 7 -9.34 9.59 37.62
C PRO A 7 -8.82 8.52 36.65
N PHE A 8 -9.71 8.04 35.78
CA PHE A 8 -9.37 7.19 34.63
C PHE A 8 -8.37 7.91 33.71
N ALA A 9 -7.10 7.50 33.76
CA ALA A 9 -6.08 7.90 32.80
C ALA A 9 -6.19 6.99 31.55
N LEU A 10 -6.90 7.47 30.51
CA LEU A 10 -6.97 6.83 29.18
C LEU A 10 -6.38 7.62 27.98
N PRO A 11 -5.44 8.58 28.11
CA PRO A 11 -4.75 9.15 26.93
C PRO A 11 -3.48 8.39 26.48
N ALA A 12 -2.90 7.53 27.33
CA ALA A 12 -1.54 6.98 27.10
C ALA A 12 -1.44 5.94 25.96
N GLN A 13 -2.50 5.16 25.69
CA GLN A 13 -2.45 4.08 24.69
C GLN A 13 -2.44 4.60 23.25
N GLY A 14 -3.20 5.66 22.95
CA GLY A 14 -3.26 6.26 21.61
C GLY A 14 -1.96 6.97 21.22
N GLU A 15 -1.32 7.67 22.16
CA GLU A 15 -0.03 8.34 21.93
C GLU A 15 1.11 7.34 21.73
N GLN A 16 1.10 6.24 22.50
CA GLN A 16 2.11 5.19 22.38
C GLN A 16 2.01 4.45 21.05
N LYS A 17 0.80 4.08 20.60
CA LYS A 17 0.58 3.45 19.28
C LYS A 17 0.99 4.37 18.14
N ARG A 18 0.66 5.66 18.22
CA ARG A 18 1.06 6.66 17.21
C ARG A 18 2.59 6.80 17.12
N THR A 19 3.27 6.84 18.26
CA THR A 19 4.75 6.89 18.31
C THR A 19 5.35 5.62 17.69
N CYS A 20 4.80 4.45 18.03
CA CYS A 20 5.21 3.17 17.47
C CYS A 20 5.12 3.13 15.94
N MET A 21 3.98 3.58 15.41
CA MET A 21 3.74 3.64 13.98
C MET A 21 4.74 4.59 13.30
N GLN A 22 5.01 5.75 13.89
CA GLN A 22 5.97 6.71 13.35
C GLN A 22 7.40 6.15 13.33
N ASP A 23 7.80 5.41 14.36
CA ASP A 23 9.11 4.76 14.41
C ASP A 23 9.26 3.72 13.30
N ILE A 24 8.24 2.88 13.08
CA ILE A 24 8.23 1.90 11.98
C ILE A 24 8.27 2.60 10.63
N VAL A 25 7.46 3.64 10.42
CA VAL A 25 7.45 4.43 9.19
C VAL A 25 8.85 4.98 8.88
N SER A 26 9.49 5.59 9.88
CA SER A 26 10.83 6.18 9.73
C SER A 26 11.90 5.12 9.39
N ARG A 27 11.81 3.93 10.00
CA ARG A 27 12.73 2.82 9.69
C ARG A 27 12.52 2.27 8.28
N LEU A 28 11.27 2.10 7.85
CA LEU A 28 10.95 1.66 6.49
C LEU A 28 11.43 2.69 5.45
N GLU A 29 11.19 3.97 5.67
CA GLU A 29 11.68 5.07 4.82
C GLU A 29 13.21 5.05 4.70
N GLN A 30 13.91 4.92 5.84
CA GLN A 30 15.36 4.84 5.86
C GLN A 30 15.87 3.61 5.10
N GLN A 31 15.24 2.44 5.30
CA GLN A 31 15.64 1.22 4.61
C GLN A 31 15.42 1.31 3.11
N LEU A 32 14.26 1.83 2.67
CA LEU A 32 13.95 2.01 1.26
C LEU A 32 14.90 3.00 0.61
N SER A 33 15.18 4.13 1.26
CA SER A 33 16.16 5.11 0.76
C SER A 33 17.55 4.50 0.59
N GLN A 34 17.99 3.66 1.55
CA GLN A 34 19.25 2.93 1.43
C GLN A 34 19.24 1.93 0.28
N ASP A 35 18.16 1.17 0.12
CA ASP A 35 18.03 0.19 -0.96
C ASP A 35 18.00 0.88 -2.33
N ILE A 36 17.30 2.00 -2.46
CA ILE A 36 17.29 2.85 -3.67
C ILE A 36 18.70 3.36 -3.98
N SER A 37 19.46 3.84 -3.00
CA SER A 37 20.84 4.31 -3.21
C SER A 37 21.79 3.22 -3.74
N ARG A 38 21.49 1.94 -3.50
CA ARG A 38 22.24 0.79 -4.02
C ARG A 38 21.81 0.41 -5.44
N ILE A 39 20.55 0.65 -5.78
CA ILE A 39 19.94 0.29 -7.07
C ILE A 39 20.18 1.40 -8.10
N HIS A 40 19.85 2.64 -7.75
CA HIS A 40 19.93 3.77 -8.65
C HIS A 40 21.33 4.35 -8.69
N GLN A 41 21.92 4.41 -9.89
CA GLN A 41 23.19 5.10 -10.10
C GLN A 41 22.90 6.50 -10.62
N PRO A 42 23.36 7.55 -9.92
CA PRO A 42 23.13 8.93 -10.36
C PRO A 42 23.74 9.19 -11.73
N ASP A 43 22.96 9.82 -12.60
CA ASP A 43 23.45 10.41 -13.86
C ASP A 43 22.86 11.82 -14.00
N SER A 44 23.62 12.69 -14.65
CA SER A 44 23.31 14.11 -14.88
C SER A 44 22.15 14.35 -15.87
N ASN A 45 21.75 13.33 -16.62
CA ASN A 45 20.67 13.46 -17.59
C ASN A 45 19.28 13.59 -16.92
N SER A 46 18.31 14.19 -17.62
CA SER A 46 16.96 14.42 -17.08
C SER A 46 16.19 13.13 -16.78
N ALA A 47 16.35 12.09 -17.61
CA ALA A 47 15.69 10.81 -17.44
C ALA A 47 16.13 10.09 -16.15
N ALA A 48 17.42 10.12 -15.83
CA ALA A 48 17.96 9.55 -14.60
C ALA A 48 17.48 10.29 -13.36
N ARG A 49 17.44 11.63 -13.40
CA ARG A 49 16.85 12.44 -12.32
C ARG A 49 15.36 12.14 -12.13
N HIS A 50 14.62 12.00 -13.22
CA HIS A 50 13.20 11.62 -13.16
C HIS A 50 13.00 10.23 -12.54
N ALA A 51 13.75 9.22 -13.00
CA ALA A 51 13.71 7.88 -12.43
C ALA A 51 14.10 7.86 -10.93
N ALA A 52 15.10 8.66 -10.53
CA ALA A 52 15.47 8.80 -9.12
C ALA A 52 14.32 9.38 -8.27
N GLN A 53 13.67 10.43 -8.78
CA GLN A 53 12.54 11.08 -8.10
C GLN A 53 11.37 10.12 -7.89
N ARG A 54 11.01 9.32 -8.91
CA ARG A 54 9.95 8.31 -8.80
C ARG A 54 10.27 7.28 -7.73
N LEU A 55 11.49 6.75 -7.70
CA LEU A 55 11.91 5.80 -6.66
C LEU A 55 11.90 6.44 -5.27
N GLN A 56 12.39 7.67 -5.14
CA GLN A 56 12.41 8.36 -3.85
C GLN A 56 10.99 8.63 -3.33
N ALA A 57 10.03 8.94 -4.20
CA ALA A 57 8.63 9.07 -3.83
C ALA A 57 8.06 7.77 -3.23
N VAL A 58 8.52 6.59 -3.69
CA VAL A 58 8.17 5.31 -3.06
C VAL A 58 8.68 5.24 -1.63
N ALA A 59 9.94 5.63 -1.38
CA ALA A 59 10.49 5.65 -0.03
C ALA A 59 9.79 6.65 0.90
N GLU A 60 9.35 7.79 0.38
CA GLU A 60 8.67 8.84 1.14
C GLU A 60 7.21 8.48 1.48
N HIS A 61 6.49 7.80 0.58
CA HIS A 61 5.04 7.64 0.72
C HIS A 61 4.58 6.21 1.07
N ALA A 62 5.25 5.17 0.57
CA ALA A 62 4.84 3.79 0.81
C ALA A 62 4.89 3.38 2.30
N PRO A 63 5.90 3.76 3.11
CA PRO A 63 5.98 3.37 4.52
C PRO A 63 4.71 3.66 5.34
N ALA A 64 4.15 4.86 5.21
CA ALA A 64 2.95 5.23 5.95
C ALA A 64 1.73 4.40 5.53
N PHE A 65 1.65 4.02 4.25
CA PHE A 65 0.57 3.18 3.75
C PHE A 65 0.72 1.73 4.23
N LEU A 66 1.93 1.17 4.18
CA LEU A 66 2.22 -0.17 4.71
C LEU A 66 1.91 -0.25 6.21
N ALA A 67 2.19 0.81 6.96
CA ALA A 67 1.86 0.89 8.39
C ALA A 67 0.34 0.86 8.64
N VAL A 68 -0.48 1.47 7.78
CA VAL A 68 -1.95 1.37 7.87
C VAL A 68 -2.41 -0.07 7.61
N LEU A 69 -1.83 -0.76 6.63
CA LEU A 69 -2.17 -2.16 6.35
C LEU A 69 -1.75 -3.12 7.48
N ALA A 70 -0.73 -2.73 8.25
CA ALA A 70 -0.19 -3.46 9.38
C ALA A 70 -0.82 -3.08 10.74
N GLU A 71 -1.77 -2.15 10.77
CA GLU A 71 -2.26 -1.50 11.98
C GLU A 71 -2.56 -2.45 13.17
N PRO A 72 -3.18 -3.64 12.99
CA PRO A 72 -3.45 -4.56 14.09
C PRO A 72 -2.20 -5.12 14.79
N TRP A 73 -1.03 -5.02 14.17
CA TRP A 73 0.24 -5.59 14.67
C TRP A 73 1.24 -4.53 15.13
N LEU A 74 0.87 -3.25 15.08
CA LEU A 74 1.74 -2.13 15.47
C LEU A 74 1.58 -1.73 16.93
N ASP A 75 1.31 -2.71 17.80
CA ASP A 75 1.32 -2.51 19.24
C ASP A 75 2.76 -2.46 19.76
N CYS A 76 3.00 -1.60 20.76
CA CYS A 76 4.34 -1.31 21.24
C CYS A 76 4.73 -2.22 22.42
N PRO A 77 5.92 -2.85 22.41
CA PRO A 77 6.94 -2.81 21.35
C PRO A 77 6.61 -3.70 20.15
N VAL A 78 6.88 -3.21 18.93
CA VAL A 78 6.75 -4.01 17.70
C VAL A 78 7.76 -5.15 17.73
N SER A 79 7.31 -6.37 17.43
CA SER A 79 8.18 -7.54 17.42
C SER A 79 9.15 -7.51 16.24
N GLU A 80 10.35 -8.07 16.43
CA GLU A 80 11.36 -8.20 15.35
C GLU A 80 10.80 -8.91 14.12
N ARG A 81 9.93 -9.91 14.32
CA ARG A 81 9.23 -10.61 13.24
C ARG A 81 8.36 -9.67 12.42
N THR A 82 7.57 -8.82 13.07
CA THR A 82 6.67 -7.87 12.40
C THR A 82 7.47 -6.85 11.62
N GLU A 83 8.48 -6.25 12.26
CA GLU A 83 9.38 -5.28 11.61
C GLU A 83 10.05 -5.88 10.37
N GLN A 84 10.59 -7.09 10.49
CA GLN A 84 11.26 -7.76 9.38
C GLN A 84 10.30 -8.12 8.22
N LEU A 85 9.08 -8.56 8.52
CA LEU A 85 8.06 -8.80 7.49
C LEU A 85 7.64 -7.50 6.78
N LEU A 86 7.54 -6.39 7.51
CA LEU A 86 7.26 -5.08 6.90
C LEU A 86 8.39 -4.61 6.00
N LEU A 87 9.65 -4.78 6.42
CA LEU A 87 10.82 -4.49 5.59
C LEU A 87 10.83 -5.34 4.31
N ASP A 88 10.50 -6.62 4.43
CA ASP A 88 10.40 -7.52 3.28
C ASP A 88 9.25 -7.12 2.34
N CYS A 89 8.06 -6.79 2.87
CA CYS A 89 6.93 -6.30 2.05
C CYS A 89 7.25 -4.96 1.37
N ALA A 90 7.93 -4.04 2.05
CA ALA A 90 8.35 -2.76 1.48
C ALA A 90 9.31 -2.97 0.29
N ARG A 91 10.23 -3.94 0.38
CA ARG A 91 11.12 -4.31 -0.73
C ARG A 91 10.40 -4.95 -1.91
N ILE A 92 9.39 -5.78 -1.65
CA ILE A 92 8.53 -6.32 -2.72
C ILE A 92 7.78 -5.17 -3.42
N HIS A 93 7.24 -4.22 -2.66
CA HIS A 93 6.58 -3.05 -3.23
C HIS A 93 7.53 -2.17 -4.07
N LEU A 94 8.73 -1.89 -3.55
CA LEU A 94 9.76 -1.15 -4.30
C LEU A 94 10.12 -1.88 -5.61
N TYR A 95 10.30 -3.20 -5.57
CA TYR A 95 10.58 -3.97 -6.77
C TYR A 95 9.43 -3.92 -7.78
N ALA A 96 8.17 -4.02 -7.31
CA ALA A 96 7.00 -3.90 -8.17
C ALA A 96 6.98 -2.54 -8.90
N ARG A 97 7.31 -1.44 -8.20
CA ARG A 97 7.39 -0.10 -8.82
C ARG A 97 8.57 0.06 -9.78
N ILE A 98 9.71 -0.57 -9.49
CA ILE A 98 10.84 -0.60 -10.44
C ILE A 98 10.48 -1.37 -11.72
N LEU A 99 9.70 -2.46 -11.60
CA LEU A 99 9.24 -3.22 -12.75
C LEU A 99 8.26 -2.40 -13.60
N ASP A 100 7.28 -1.78 -12.96
CA ASP A 100 6.31 -0.84 -13.55
C ASP A 100 7.02 0.25 -14.37
N ASP A 101 7.93 1.00 -13.73
CA ASP A 101 8.74 2.04 -14.38
C ASP A 101 9.58 1.51 -15.56
N ALA A 102 10.04 0.26 -15.51
CA ALA A 102 10.82 -0.35 -16.59
C ALA A 102 9.97 -0.75 -17.80
N LEU A 103 8.70 -1.06 -17.59
CA LEU A 103 7.73 -1.39 -18.62
C LEU A 103 7.17 -0.11 -19.27
N ASP A 104 6.72 0.84 -18.44
CA ASP A 104 6.00 2.03 -18.89
C ASP A 104 6.91 3.06 -19.56
N GLU A 105 8.01 3.43 -18.90
CA GLU A 105 8.87 4.50 -19.39
C GLU A 105 9.73 4.05 -20.58
N GLY A 106 10.01 2.74 -20.67
CA GLY A 106 10.91 2.17 -21.69
C GLY A 106 12.35 2.73 -21.66
N LEU A 107 12.73 3.44 -20.60
CA LEU A 107 14.02 4.11 -20.45
C LEU A 107 15.12 3.13 -20.03
N THR A 108 16.33 3.33 -20.57
CA THR A 108 17.51 2.51 -20.23
C THR A 108 17.81 2.51 -18.73
N VAL A 109 17.67 3.65 -18.07
CA VAL A 109 17.92 3.76 -16.61
C VAL A 109 16.93 2.93 -15.80
N CYS A 110 15.65 2.89 -16.18
CA CYS A 110 14.63 2.07 -15.50
C CYS A 110 14.93 0.58 -15.67
N ARG A 111 15.31 0.14 -16.88
CA ARG A 111 15.76 -1.24 -17.13
C ARG A 111 16.99 -1.61 -16.31
N GLN A 112 17.95 -0.70 -16.17
CA GLN A 112 19.13 -0.92 -15.32
C GLN A 112 18.76 -1.02 -13.83
N ASN A 113 17.86 -0.18 -13.35
CA ASN A 113 17.35 -0.28 -11.98
C ASN A 113 16.70 -1.65 -11.74
N LEU A 114 15.88 -2.13 -12.69
CA LEU A 114 15.27 -3.46 -12.62
C LEU A 114 16.30 -4.58 -12.50
N LEU A 115 17.36 -4.55 -13.33
CA LEU A 115 18.45 -5.53 -13.26
C LEU A 115 19.19 -5.49 -11.92
N ARG A 116 19.47 -4.28 -11.39
CA ARG A 116 20.17 -4.09 -10.12
C ARG A 116 19.32 -4.47 -8.90
N ALA A 117 17.99 -4.39 -9.00
CA ALA A 117 17.07 -4.76 -7.93
C ALA A 117 16.89 -6.28 -7.77
N GLN A 118 17.23 -7.09 -8.78
CA GLN A 118 17.04 -8.55 -8.79
C GLN A 118 17.62 -9.25 -7.54
N PRO A 119 18.87 -9.00 -7.10
CA PRO A 119 19.42 -9.72 -5.95
C PRO A 119 18.66 -9.46 -4.66
N MET A 120 18.24 -8.20 -4.45
CA MET A 120 17.42 -7.80 -3.31
C MET A 120 16.04 -8.49 -3.34
N PHE A 121 15.40 -8.52 -4.50
CA PHE A 121 14.10 -9.16 -4.69
C PHE A 121 14.17 -10.66 -4.38
N TRP A 122 15.09 -11.40 -4.99
CA TRP A 122 15.23 -12.84 -4.78
C TRP A 122 15.57 -13.18 -3.32
N GLN A 123 16.44 -12.40 -2.68
CA GLN A 123 16.73 -12.57 -1.26
C GLN A 123 15.48 -12.36 -0.39
N THR A 124 14.66 -11.35 -0.72
CA THR A 124 13.43 -11.03 0.00
C THR A 124 12.39 -12.15 -0.13
N VAL A 125 12.14 -12.62 -1.35
CA VAL A 125 11.22 -13.74 -1.62
C VAL A 125 11.68 -15.00 -0.87
N GLN A 126 12.98 -15.31 -0.91
CA GLN A 126 13.52 -16.46 -0.18
C GLN A 126 13.34 -16.33 1.34
N ARG A 127 13.57 -15.14 1.91
CA ARG A 127 13.35 -14.89 3.35
C ARG A 127 11.88 -15.07 3.74
N ILE A 128 10.94 -14.55 2.94
CA ILE A 128 9.51 -14.72 3.19
C ILE A 128 9.16 -16.21 3.13
N GLY A 129 9.51 -16.90 2.04
CA GLY A 129 9.17 -18.31 1.84
C GLY A 129 9.74 -19.25 2.89
N ALA A 130 10.92 -18.94 3.44
CA ALA A 130 11.54 -19.73 4.51
C ALA A 130 10.86 -19.56 5.88
N ARG A 131 10.01 -18.55 6.05
CA ARG A 131 9.48 -18.12 7.37
C ARG A 131 7.97 -18.26 7.50
N VAL A 132 7.26 -18.63 6.44
CA VAL A 132 5.80 -18.75 6.45
C VAL A 132 5.35 -20.17 6.11
N PRO A 133 4.20 -20.63 6.65
CA PRO A 133 3.62 -21.92 6.27
C PRO A 133 3.37 -22.01 4.77
N THR A 134 3.48 -23.21 4.19
CA THR A 134 3.27 -23.46 2.75
C THR A 134 1.95 -22.90 2.23
N ARG A 135 0.87 -23.04 3.00
CA ARG A 135 -0.44 -22.47 2.62
C ARG A 135 -0.40 -20.95 2.50
N VAL A 136 0.26 -20.26 3.43
CA VAL A 136 0.41 -18.80 3.39
C VAL A 136 1.29 -18.37 2.21
N ALA A 137 2.33 -19.15 1.90
CA ALA A 137 3.17 -18.90 0.72
C ALA A 137 2.38 -19.01 -0.59
N GLN A 138 1.47 -19.98 -0.71
CA GLN A 138 0.60 -20.13 -1.89
C GLN A 138 -0.37 -18.95 -2.04
N GLU A 139 -0.93 -18.46 -0.94
CA GLU A 139 -1.79 -17.26 -0.96
C GLU A 139 -0.99 -16.00 -1.33
N ALA A 140 0.26 -15.92 -0.89
CA ALA A 140 1.16 -14.82 -1.26
C ALA A 140 1.48 -14.86 -2.76
N GLU A 141 1.75 -16.04 -3.31
CA GLU A 141 1.94 -16.24 -4.75
C GLU A 141 0.68 -15.83 -5.53
N GLN A 142 -0.51 -16.21 -5.06
CA GLN A 142 -1.77 -15.84 -5.68
C GLN A 142 -1.96 -14.32 -5.75
N LEU A 143 -1.64 -13.57 -4.69
CA LEU A 143 -1.70 -12.10 -4.71
C LEU A 143 -0.74 -11.48 -5.74
N ILE A 144 0.44 -12.07 -5.92
CA ILE A 144 1.39 -11.64 -6.95
C ILE A 144 0.84 -11.96 -8.35
N GLN A 145 0.24 -13.14 -8.55
CA GLN A 145 -0.38 -13.51 -9.83
C GLN A 145 -1.56 -12.59 -10.19
N GLU A 146 -2.41 -12.26 -9.21
CA GLU A 146 -3.49 -11.27 -9.35
C GLU A 146 -2.94 -9.91 -9.78
N THR A 147 -1.86 -9.45 -9.13
CA THR A 147 -1.18 -8.20 -9.46
C THR A 147 -0.70 -8.16 -10.90
N VAL A 148 0.07 -9.17 -11.32
CA VAL A 148 0.60 -9.25 -12.69
C VAL A 148 -0.54 -9.33 -13.70
N SER A 149 -1.57 -10.12 -13.42
CA SER A 149 -2.72 -10.26 -14.34
C SER A 149 -3.47 -8.94 -14.48
N ALA A 150 -3.65 -8.19 -13.40
CA ALA A 150 -4.35 -6.91 -13.42
C ALA A 150 -3.58 -5.81 -14.17
N VAL A 151 -2.27 -5.72 -13.96
CA VAL A 151 -1.40 -4.79 -14.72
C VAL A 151 -1.54 -5.07 -16.23
N LEU A 152 -1.43 -6.33 -16.65
CA LEU A 152 -1.56 -6.72 -18.05
C LEU A 152 -2.93 -6.36 -18.67
N HIS A 153 -4.01 -6.40 -17.89
CA HIS A 153 -5.35 -6.06 -18.39
C HIS A 153 -5.55 -4.55 -18.49
N ASP A 154 -5.04 -3.80 -17.51
CA ASP A 154 -5.19 -2.36 -17.49
C ASP A 154 -4.35 -1.66 -18.57
N ASP A 155 -3.12 -2.13 -18.85
CA ASP A 155 -2.29 -1.62 -19.95
C ASP A 155 -3.03 -1.60 -21.30
N LEU A 156 -4.06 -2.45 -21.43
CA LEU A 156 -4.87 -2.55 -22.65
C LEU A 156 -6.08 -1.60 -22.67
N ARG A 157 -6.64 -1.19 -21.51
CA ARG A 157 -7.97 -0.56 -21.43
C ARG A 157 -8.16 0.52 -20.35
N GLY A 158 -7.25 0.71 -19.40
CA GLY A 158 -7.34 1.72 -18.35
C GLY A 158 -8.62 1.62 -17.51
N ASP A 159 -8.94 0.43 -17.01
CA ASP A 159 -10.24 0.12 -16.42
C ASP A 159 -10.20 0.16 -14.87
N PRO A 160 -11.02 1.01 -14.21
CA PRO A 160 -10.99 1.21 -12.76
C PRO A 160 -11.13 -0.06 -11.93
N GLN A 161 -11.77 -1.12 -12.45
CA GLN A 161 -11.93 -2.37 -11.72
C GLN A 161 -10.58 -3.06 -11.40
N TYR A 162 -9.52 -2.73 -12.13
CA TYR A 162 -8.19 -3.31 -11.95
C TYR A 162 -7.25 -2.47 -11.07
N TRP A 163 -7.64 -1.26 -10.64
CA TRP A 163 -6.76 -0.36 -9.89
C TRP A 163 -6.36 -0.88 -8.50
N GLY A 164 -7.27 -1.59 -7.82
CA GLY A 164 -6.96 -2.36 -6.62
C GLY A 164 -6.07 -3.56 -6.94
N PRO A 165 -6.53 -4.49 -7.80
CA PRO A 165 -5.78 -5.67 -8.24
C PRO A 165 -4.33 -5.39 -8.68
N LYS A 166 -4.05 -4.31 -9.41
CA LYS A 166 -2.69 -3.84 -9.79
C LYS A 166 -1.71 -3.67 -8.64
N ASN A 167 -2.23 -3.61 -7.42
CA ASN A 167 -1.47 -3.34 -6.22
C ASN A 167 -1.73 -4.41 -5.13
N HIS A 168 -2.29 -5.57 -5.47
CA HIS A 168 -2.61 -6.62 -4.50
C HIS A 168 -1.38 -7.22 -3.81
N HIS A 169 -0.16 -7.01 -4.32
CA HIS A 169 1.07 -7.30 -3.57
C HIS A 169 1.17 -6.53 -2.26
N LEU A 170 0.46 -5.40 -2.10
CA LEU A 170 0.37 -4.68 -0.82
C LEU A 170 -0.40 -5.48 0.24
N LEU A 171 -1.32 -6.35 -0.16
CA LEU A 171 -2.04 -7.26 0.74
C LEU A 171 -1.14 -8.37 1.32
N LEU A 172 0.11 -8.49 0.85
CA LEU A 172 1.11 -9.33 1.52
C LEU A 172 1.32 -8.93 2.98
N VAL A 173 1.22 -7.65 3.32
CA VAL A 173 1.38 -7.18 4.71
C VAL A 173 0.37 -7.86 5.65
N PRO A 174 -0.95 -7.67 5.49
CA PRO A 174 -1.93 -8.29 6.37
C PRO A 174 -1.99 -9.82 6.20
N LEU A 175 -1.70 -10.36 5.01
CA LEU A 175 -1.64 -11.80 4.80
C LEU A 175 -0.53 -12.46 5.65
N LEU A 176 0.70 -11.95 5.56
CA LEU A 176 1.87 -12.56 6.19
C LEU A 176 1.88 -12.34 7.70
N LEU A 177 1.42 -11.17 8.17
CA LEU A 177 1.33 -10.86 9.61
C LEU A 177 0.20 -11.63 10.29
N SER A 178 -0.91 -11.86 9.59
CA SER A 178 -2.05 -12.60 10.13
C SER A 178 -1.97 -14.12 9.94
N GLU A 179 -0.99 -14.60 9.19
CA GLU A 179 -0.91 -15.99 8.73
C GLU A 179 -2.21 -16.45 8.04
N ASN A 180 -2.79 -15.57 7.23
CA ASN A 180 -4.06 -15.80 6.54
C ASN A 180 -5.26 -16.06 7.47
N SER A 181 -5.36 -15.28 8.56
CA SER A 181 -6.44 -15.43 9.54
C SER A 181 -7.85 -15.16 8.97
N ALA A 182 -8.88 -15.65 9.66
CA ALA A 182 -10.28 -15.33 9.34
C ALA A 182 -10.59 -13.84 9.43
N ALA A 183 -9.94 -13.11 10.35
CA ALA A 183 -10.10 -11.66 10.47
C ALA A 183 -9.57 -10.93 9.23
N TYR A 184 -8.39 -11.32 8.73
CA TYR A 184 -7.87 -10.81 7.47
C TYR A 184 -8.81 -11.14 6.30
N GLN A 185 -9.30 -12.38 6.21
CA GLN A 185 -10.22 -12.77 5.14
C GLN A 185 -11.51 -11.95 5.14
N ALA A 186 -12.08 -11.67 6.31
CA ALA A 186 -13.25 -10.80 6.44
C ALA A 186 -12.96 -9.33 6.02
N CYS A 187 -11.72 -8.87 6.18
CA CYS A 187 -11.30 -7.51 5.84
C CYS A 187 -10.68 -7.37 4.45
N ARG A 188 -10.34 -8.46 3.75
CA ARG A 188 -9.54 -8.45 2.51
C ARG A 188 -10.15 -7.55 1.44
N SER A 189 -11.46 -7.60 1.25
CA SER A 189 -12.16 -6.74 0.28
C SER A 189 -12.05 -5.26 0.66
N GLY A 190 -12.26 -4.90 1.92
CA GLY A 190 -12.14 -3.52 2.37
C GLY A 190 -10.70 -2.97 2.23
N LEU A 191 -9.70 -3.80 2.53
CA LEU A 191 -8.28 -3.42 2.33
C LEU A 191 -7.92 -3.27 0.85
N SER A 192 -8.49 -4.11 -0.03
CA SER A 192 -8.37 -3.95 -1.49
C SER A 192 -9.03 -2.65 -1.97
N ASN A 193 -10.21 -2.31 -1.45
CA ASN A 193 -10.88 -1.04 -1.75
C ASN A 193 -10.02 0.18 -1.35
N LEU A 194 -9.37 0.14 -0.17
CA LEU A 194 -8.43 1.19 0.23
C LEU A 194 -7.28 1.35 -0.78
N ILE A 195 -6.68 0.25 -1.23
CA ILE A 195 -5.61 0.26 -2.23
C ILE A 195 -6.10 0.88 -3.54
N ALA A 196 -7.27 0.47 -4.00
CA ALA A 196 -7.88 0.98 -5.22
C ALA A 196 -8.20 2.49 -5.15
N LEU A 197 -8.71 2.98 -4.02
CA LEU A 197 -8.98 4.41 -3.82
C LEU A 197 -7.70 5.26 -3.83
N VAL A 198 -6.60 4.75 -3.27
CA VAL A 198 -5.31 5.44 -3.34
C VAL A 198 -4.80 5.50 -4.77
N GLN A 199 -4.87 4.39 -5.52
CA GLN A 199 -4.52 4.37 -6.94
C GLN A 199 -5.40 5.36 -7.74
N ALA A 200 -6.72 5.36 -7.51
CA ALA A 200 -7.65 6.31 -8.14
C ALA A 200 -7.26 7.77 -7.90
N GLY A 201 -6.83 8.10 -6.68
CA GLY A 201 -6.33 9.43 -6.32
C GLY A 201 -5.06 9.80 -7.07
N ASP A 202 -4.18 8.84 -7.37
CA ASP A 202 -2.95 9.09 -8.12
C ASP A 202 -3.23 9.21 -9.63
N GLU A 203 -4.10 8.38 -10.20
CA GLU A 203 -4.58 8.52 -11.59
C GLU A 203 -5.27 9.88 -11.82
N TRP A 204 -6.04 10.34 -10.83
CA TRP A 204 -6.65 11.66 -10.87
C TRP A 204 -5.62 12.78 -10.95
N LYS A 205 -4.62 12.80 -10.06
CA LYS A 205 -3.55 13.83 -10.07
C LYS A 205 -2.77 13.85 -11.38
N GLN A 206 -2.72 12.71 -12.09
CA GLN A 206 -2.07 12.57 -13.39
C GLN A 206 -2.96 13.01 -14.58
N GLY A 207 -4.23 13.36 -14.34
CA GLY A 207 -5.15 13.90 -15.35
C GLY A 207 -5.98 12.86 -16.10
N VAL A 208 -5.98 11.60 -15.65
CA VAL A 208 -6.71 10.48 -16.29
C VAL A 208 -8.23 10.67 -16.25
N LEU A 209 -8.76 11.43 -15.27
CA LEU A 209 -10.20 11.69 -15.10
C LEU A 209 -10.78 12.78 -16.02
N THR A 210 -10.10 13.08 -17.12
CA THR A 210 -10.62 13.94 -18.19
C THR A 210 -11.62 13.21 -19.10
N ASP A 211 -11.66 11.87 -19.04
CA ASP A 211 -12.65 11.05 -19.72
C ASP A 211 -14.00 11.07 -18.97
N VAL A 212 -15.05 11.57 -19.64
CA VAL A 212 -16.40 11.71 -19.06
C VAL A 212 -17.10 10.36 -18.88
N SER A 213 -16.82 9.36 -19.72
CA SER A 213 -17.36 8.00 -19.57
C SER A 213 -16.83 7.32 -18.31
N LEU A 214 -15.54 7.51 -18.03
CA LEU A 214 -14.88 6.90 -16.87
C LEU A 214 -15.35 7.50 -15.54
N ARG A 215 -15.83 8.75 -15.53
CA ARG A 215 -16.28 9.45 -14.31
C ARG A 215 -17.47 8.78 -13.63
N ALA A 216 -18.46 8.32 -14.40
CA ALA A 216 -19.65 7.69 -13.84
C ALA A 216 -19.32 6.33 -13.22
N GLU A 217 -18.49 5.53 -13.91
CA GLU A 217 -18.00 4.24 -13.42
C GLU A 217 -17.13 4.40 -12.17
N LEU A 218 -16.25 5.42 -12.16
CA LEU A 218 -15.42 5.70 -10.99
C LEU A 218 -16.25 6.21 -9.80
N LEU A 219 -17.27 7.03 -10.03
CA LEU A 219 -18.15 7.50 -8.96
C LEU A 219 -18.95 6.35 -8.34
N ASP A 220 -19.46 5.43 -9.16
CA ASP A 220 -20.13 4.21 -8.68
C ASP A 220 -19.17 3.35 -7.85
N PHE A 221 -17.96 3.09 -8.36
CA PHE A 221 -16.91 2.39 -7.64
C PHE A 221 -16.57 3.03 -6.28
N VAL A 222 -16.34 4.34 -6.24
CA VAL A 222 -16.01 5.07 -5.00
C VAL A 222 -17.16 4.98 -3.99
N THR A 223 -18.41 5.05 -4.47
CA THR A 223 -19.61 4.91 -3.61
C THR A 223 -19.69 3.51 -3.02
N GLN A 224 -19.40 2.46 -3.81
CA GLN A 224 -19.37 1.08 -3.32
C GLN A 224 -18.29 0.86 -2.25
N CYS A 225 -17.17 1.58 -2.31
CA CYS A 225 -16.14 1.51 -1.27
C CYS A 225 -16.60 2.03 0.09
N LEU A 226 -17.70 2.80 0.16
CA LEU A 226 -18.29 3.35 1.38
C LEU A 226 -19.33 2.41 2.03
N ASP A 227 -19.25 1.10 1.77
CA ASP A 227 -20.13 0.11 2.39
C ASP A 227 -20.03 0.14 3.94
N PRO A 228 -21.12 0.43 4.67
CA PRO A 228 -21.07 0.57 6.12
C PRO A 228 -20.69 -0.70 6.88
N GLU A 229 -21.07 -1.88 6.37
CA GLU A 229 -20.77 -3.15 7.01
C GLU A 229 -19.29 -3.51 6.87
N GLN A 230 -18.71 -3.26 5.70
CA GLN A 230 -17.28 -3.43 5.46
C GLN A 230 -16.44 -2.48 6.33
N LEU A 231 -16.81 -1.19 6.37
CA LEU A 231 -16.12 -0.19 7.20
C LEU A 231 -16.20 -0.56 8.70
N ALA A 232 -17.38 -0.94 9.18
CA ALA A 232 -17.54 -1.40 10.56
C ALA A 232 -16.72 -2.67 10.86
N THR A 233 -16.62 -3.58 9.89
CA THR A 233 -15.82 -4.80 10.01
C THR A 233 -14.32 -4.51 10.11
N LEU A 234 -13.80 -3.61 9.27
CA LEU A 234 -12.41 -3.15 9.34
C LEU A 234 -12.08 -2.57 10.72
N SER A 235 -12.89 -1.61 11.19
CA SER A 235 -12.66 -0.97 12.49
C SER A 235 -12.72 -1.98 13.63
N ARG A 236 -13.71 -2.87 13.64
CA ARG A 236 -13.87 -3.89 14.69
C ARG A 236 -12.71 -4.89 14.73
N LEU A 237 -12.09 -5.18 13.59
CA LEU A 237 -11.01 -6.16 13.47
C LEU A 237 -9.60 -5.53 13.50
N GLY A 238 -9.49 -4.26 13.92
CA GLY A 238 -8.21 -3.61 14.22
C GLY A 238 -7.65 -2.72 13.11
N TRP A 239 -8.37 -2.56 12.00
CA TRP A 239 -8.01 -1.66 10.89
C TRP A 239 -8.86 -0.38 10.91
N GLN A 240 -8.91 0.28 12.06
CA GLN A 240 -9.67 1.52 12.21
C GLN A 240 -9.11 2.63 11.30
N GLY A 241 -7.79 2.82 11.29
CA GLY A 241 -7.13 3.79 10.42
C GLY A 241 -7.34 3.50 8.93
N ALA A 242 -7.45 2.23 8.53
CA ALA A 242 -7.78 1.88 7.16
C ALA A 242 -9.23 2.31 6.80
N ALA A 243 -10.19 2.04 7.68
CA ALA A 243 -11.58 2.46 7.49
C ALA A 243 -11.73 3.98 7.40
N GLU A 244 -11.07 4.73 8.30
CA GLU A 244 -11.04 6.20 8.25
C GLU A 244 -10.42 6.72 6.95
N ARG A 245 -9.37 6.05 6.46
CA ARG A 245 -8.68 6.44 5.23
C ARG A 245 -9.50 6.11 3.98
N ILE A 246 -10.32 5.06 3.98
CA ILE A 246 -11.28 4.79 2.91
C ILE A 246 -12.26 5.95 2.79
N VAL A 247 -12.91 6.34 3.91
CA VAL A 247 -13.87 7.45 3.94
C VAL A 247 -13.20 8.73 3.43
N TRP A 248 -12.03 9.06 3.97
CA TRP A 248 -11.31 10.28 3.57
C TRP A 248 -10.96 10.31 2.08
N ASN A 249 -10.40 9.24 1.52
CA ASN A 249 -10.06 9.21 0.09
C ASN A 249 -11.31 9.27 -0.80
N ALA A 250 -12.37 8.54 -0.42
CA ALA A 250 -13.63 8.55 -1.14
C ALA A 250 -14.26 9.95 -1.17
N ASP A 251 -14.30 10.64 -0.02
CA ASP A 251 -14.83 12.00 0.06
C ASP A 251 -14.07 12.98 -0.85
N GLN A 252 -12.74 12.90 -0.89
CA GLN A 252 -11.92 13.72 -1.78
C GLN A 252 -12.23 13.44 -3.25
N LEU A 253 -12.33 12.15 -3.63
CA LEU A 253 -12.63 11.75 -5.01
C LEU A 253 -14.04 12.15 -5.42
N ILE A 254 -15.05 11.93 -4.57
CA ILE A 254 -16.45 12.32 -4.83
C ILE A 254 -16.55 13.82 -5.05
N SER A 255 -15.88 14.63 -4.22
CA SER A 255 -15.89 16.10 -4.36
C SER A 255 -15.49 16.53 -5.76
N VAL A 256 -14.50 15.87 -6.34
CA VAL A 256 -13.94 16.24 -7.65
C VAL A 256 -14.76 15.64 -8.79
N LEU A 257 -15.23 14.40 -8.62
CA LEU A 257 -16.03 13.70 -9.61
C LEU A 257 -17.42 14.31 -9.79
N SER A 258 -17.94 14.94 -8.73
CA SER A 258 -19.28 15.55 -8.72
C SER A 258 -19.31 17.00 -9.20
N GLU A 259 -18.15 17.64 -9.39
CA GLU A 259 -18.09 18.99 -9.95
C GLU A 259 -18.53 18.96 -11.42
N PRO A 260 -19.52 19.78 -11.82
CA PRO A 260 -19.93 19.86 -13.21
C PRO A 260 -18.73 20.31 -14.04
N SER A 261 -18.36 19.52 -15.05
CA SER A 261 -17.31 19.87 -16.00
C SER A 261 -17.57 21.29 -16.51
N CYS A 262 -16.74 22.26 -16.11
CA CYS A 262 -16.71 23.56 -16.77
C CYS A 262 -16.24 23.32 -18.20
N VAL A 263 -17.19 23.18 -19.11
CA VAL A 263 -16.99 23.20 -20.57
C VAL A 263 -16.77 24.64 -21.02
#